data_AF-A0A9E5M612-F1
#
_entry.id   AF-A0A9E5M612-F1
#
_cell.length_a   1.000
_cell.length_b   1.000
_cell.length_c   1.000
_cell.angle_alpha   90.00
_cell.angle_beta   90.00
_cell.angle_gamma   90.00
#
_symmetry.space_group_name_H-M   'P 1'
#
loop_
_entity.id
_entity.type
_entity.pdbx_description
1 polymer ?
#
loop_
_entity_poly.entity_id
_entity_poly.type
_entity_poly.pdbx_seq_one_letter_code
_entity_poly.pdbx_strand_id
1 'polypeptide(L)'
;MKKLVTAAAALLTLMLAWPAAAQFAKPEDAIKYRKASFTVMGAHFGRVGAMAAGRVPYDAKAAAENADIAAAMSKLPWAAFPEGSDKGETRAKPEIWKDSAKFKEAADKMQA
;
A
#
# COMPACT_ATOMS: atom_id res chain seq x y z
N MET A 1 41.15 -20.81 15.33
CA MET A 1 40.20 -21.20 14.27
C MET A 1 38.74 -21.21 14.74
N LYS A 2 38.37 -21.91 15.82
CA LYS A 2 36.97 -21.92 16.34
C LYS A 2 36.38 -20.53 16.62
N LYS A 3 37.17 -19.60 17.19
CA LYS A 3 36.74 -18.22 17.49
C LYS A 3 36.51 -17.32 16.25
N LEU A 4 37.22 -17.61 15.15
CA LEU A 4 37.05 -16.90 13.87
C LEU A 4 35.79 -17.39 13.13
N VAL A 5 35.51 -18.70 13.22
CA VAL A 5 34.29 -19.29 12.67
C VAL A 5 33.04 -18.79 13.40
N THR A 6 33.08 -18.65 14.74
CA THR A 6 31.96 -18.09 15.51
C THR A 6 31.74 -16.60 15.25
N ALA A 7 32.80 -15.82 15.02
CA ALA A 7 32.67 -14.39 14.70
C ALA A 7 32.11 -14.16 13.28
N ALA A 8 32.52 -14.98 12.30
CA ALA A 8 31.97 -14.94 10.95
C ALA A 8 30.49 -15.35 10.91
N ALA A 9 30.08 -16.35 11.70
CA ALA A 9 28.69 -16.76 11.80
C ALA A 9 27.80 -15.67 12.43
N ALA A 10 28.28 -14.97 13.46
CA ALA A 10 27.56 -13.86 14.09
C ALA A 10 27.36 -12.65 13.14
N LEU A 11 28.36 -12.36 12.30
CA LEU A 11 28.28 -11.30 11.29
C LEU A 11 27.28 -11.66 10.17
N LEU A 12 27.20 -12.93 9.76
CA LEU A 12 26.22 -13.42 8.79
C LEU A 12 24.78 -13.34 9.33
N THR A 13 24.55 -13.62 10.61
CA THR A 13 23.21 -13.48 11.23
C THR A 13 22.76 -12.02 11.35
N LEU A 14 23.70 -11.07 11.52
CA LEU A 14 23.39 -9.64 11.56
C LEU A 14 23.02 -9.07 10.18
N MET A 15 23.56 -9.62 9.10
CA MET A 15 23.18 -9.22 7.73
C MET A 15 21.77 -9.71 7.33
N LEU A 16 21.29 -10.80 7.93
CA LEU A 16 19.92 -11.30 7.74
C LEU A 16 18.88 -10.55 8.58
N ALA A 17 19.31 -9.67 9.49
CA ALA A 17 18.45 -8.79 10.28
C ALA A 17 18.15 -7.45 9.58
N TRP A 18 18.49 -7.31 8.29
CA TRP A 18 17.87 -6.27 7.48
C TRP A 18 16.36 -6.54 7.46
N PRO A 19 15.49 -5.57 7.76
CA PRO A 19 14.07 -5.79 7.59
C PRO A 19 13.88 -6.18 6.12
N ALA A 20 13.39 -7.39 5.87
CA ALA A 20 13.01 -7.87 4.54
C ALA A 20 11.84 -7.08 3.92
N ALA A 21 11.57 -5.86 4.43
CA ALA A 21 10.36 -5.08 4.25
C ALA A 21 10.62 -3.59 3.95
N ALA A 22 11.83 -3.18 3.59
CA ALA A 22 12.04 -1.83 3.05
C ALA A 22 11.81 -1.84 1.52
N GLN A 23 10.57 -2.10 1.07
CA GLN A 23 10.19 -1.96 -0.35
C GLN A 23 10.46 -0.54 -0.89
N PHE A 24 10.53 0.44 0.02
CA PHE A 24 10.81 1.83 -0.29
C PHE A 24 12.08 2.26 0.43
N ALA A 25 13.02 2.86 -0.30
CA ALA A 25 14.27 3.36 0.26
C ALA A 25 14.06 4.55 1.21
N LYS A 26 12.98 5.33 0.99
CA LYS A 26 12.62 6.49 1.81
C LYS A 26 11.12 6.49 2.13
N PRO A 27 10.69 6.98 3.31
CA PRO A 27 9.28 7.15 3.64
C PRO A 27 8.53 7.97 2.59
N GLU A 28 9.16 9.01 2.01
CA GLU A 28 8.57 9.86 0.98
C GLU A 28 8.21 9.10 -0.29
N ASP A 29 8.99 8.07 -0.66
CA ASP A 29 8.70 7.23 -1.82
C ASP A 29 7.47 6.36 -1.56
N ALA A 30 7.33 5.83 -0.35
CA ALA A 30 6.13 5.11 0.06
C ALA A 30 4.89 6.02 0.05
N ILE A 31 5.03 7.26 0.55
CA ILE A 31 3.95 8.27 0.51
C ILE A 31 3.54 8.56 -0.94
N LYS A 32 4.52 8.82 -1.82
CA LYS A 32 4.27 9.09 -3.24
C LYS A 32 3.58 7.91 -3.92
N TYR A 33 4.06 6.70 -3.67
CA TYR A 33 3.50 5.47 -4.22
C TYR A 33 2.03 5.29 -3.83
N ARG A 34 1.69 5.29 -2.53
CA ARG A 34 0.29 5.11 -2.10
C ARG A 34 -0.63 6.21 -2.61
N LYS A 35 -0.16 7.46 -2.65
CA LYS A 35 -0.95 8.59 -3.19
C LYS A 35 -1.26 8.37 -4.66
N ALA A 36 -0.27 7.97 -5.46
CA ALA A 36 -0.47 7.68 -6.88
C ALA A 36 -1.46 6.52 -7.10
N SER A 37 -1.28 5.40 -6.39
CA SER A 37 -2.19 4.25 -6.47
C SER A 37 -3.64 4.63 -6.10
N PHE A 38 -3.84 5.35 -4.99
CA PHE A 38 -5.17 5.83 -4.60
C PHE A 38 -5.76 6.84 -5.59
N THR A 39 -4.93 7.65 -6.24
CA THR A 39 -5.39 8.63 -7.24
C THR A 39 -5.99 7.92 -8.46
N VAL A 40 -5.29 6.93 -9.00
CA VAL A 40 -5.78 6.14 -10.15
C VAL A 40 -7.01 5.34 -9.74
N MET A 41 -6.97 4.65 -8.60
CA MET A 41 -8.12 3.91 -8.07
C MET A 41 -9.36 4.81 -7.92
N GLY A 42 -9.20 5.97 -7.29
CA GLY A 42 -10.29 6.91 -7.06
C GLY A 42 -10.88 7.48 -8.35
N ALA A 43 -10.06 7.75 -9.37
CA ALA A 43 -10.54 8.24 -10.66
C ALA A 43 -11.43 7.21 -11.38
N HIS A 44 -10.98 5.94 -11.43
CA HIS A 44 -11.71 4.87 -12.11
C HIS A 44 -12.96 4.45 -11.30
N PHE A 45 -12.83 4.32 -9.98
CA PHE A 45 -13.97 4.06 -9.11
C PHE A 45 -15.03 5.18 -9.20
N GLY A 46 -14.60 6.45 -9.28
CA GLY A 46 -15.48 7.60 -9.42
C GLY A 46 -16.33 7.57 -10.69
N ARG A 47 -15.79 7.06 -11.81
CA ARG A 47 -16.54 6.89 -13.06
C ARG A 47 -17.63 5.84 -12.93
N VAL A 48 -17.31 4.69 -12.32
CA VAL A 48 -18.30 3.65 -12.01
C VAL A 48 -19.37 4.19 -11.07
N GLY A 49 -18.96 4.90 -10.01
CA GLY A 49 -19.88 5.54 -9.05
C GLY A 49 -20.80 6.57 -9.70
N ALA A 50 -20.33 7.33 -10.69
CA ALA A 50 -21.17 8.28 -11.43
C ALA A 50 -22.25 7.56 -12.26
N MET A 51 -21.93 6.44 -12.90
CA MET A 51 -22.91 5.61 -13.62
C MET A 51 -23.92 4.99 -12.65
N ALA A 52 -23.44 4.41 -11.56
CA ALA A 52 -24.29 3.78 -10.53
C ALA A 52 -25.24 4.78 -9.86
N ALA A 53 -24.82 6.03 -9.69
CA ALA A 53 -25.63 7.10 -9.15
C ALA A 53 -26.56 7.77 -10.18
N GLY A 54 -26.58 7.32 -11.44
CA GLY A 54 -27.40 7.89 -12.51
C GLY A 54 -26.99 9.30 -12.94
N ARG A 55 -25.78 9.76 -12.59
CA ARG A 55 -25.27 11.09 -12.98
C ARG A 55 -24.77 11.13 -14.42
N VAL A 56 -24.44 9.97 -14.98
CA VAL A 56 -24.08 9.75 -16.38
C VAL A 56 -24.80 8.49 -16.89
N PRO A 57 -25.03 8.35 -18.22
CA PRO A 57 -25.60 7.13 -18.77
C PRO A 57 -24.74 5.89 -18.45
N TYR A 58 -25.40 4.77 -18.21
CA TYR A 58 -24.71 3.51 -17.99
C TYR A 58 -24.17 2.95 -19.32
N ASP A 59 -22.88 2.68 -19.35
CA ASP A 59 -22.21 1.92 -20.41
C ASP A 59 -21.58 0.68 -19.76
N ALA A 60 -22.09 -0.51 -20.13
CA ALA A 60 -21.67 -1.77 -19.52
C ALA A 60 -20.19 -2.08 -19.74
N LYS A 61 -19.65 -1.76 -20.92
CA LYS A 61 -18.24 -2.02 -21.24
C LYS A 61 -17.35 -1.07 -20.46
N ALA A 62 -17.67 0.22 -20.46
CA ALA A 62 -16.90 1.21 -19.72
C ALA A 62 -16.96 0.95 -18.20
N ALA A 63 -18.10 0.50 -17.68
CA ALA A 63 -18.24 0.14 -16.28
C ALA A 63 -17.30 -1.01 -15.90
N ALA A 64 -17.27 -2.09 -16.69
CA ALA A 64 -16.39 -3.23 -16.47
C ALA A 64 -14.90 -2.83 -16.53
N GLU A 65 -14.48 -2.12 -17.58
CA GLU A 65 -13.09 -1.71 -17.74
C GLU A 65 -12.59 -0.80 -16.60
N ASN A 66 -13.43 0.15 -16.13
CA ASN A 66 -13.07 1.00 -15.00
C ASN A 66 -13.07 0.22 -13.67
N ALA A 67 -13.99 -0.74 -13.49
CA ALA A 67 -14.02 -1.59 -12.30
C ALA A 67 -12.75 -2.46 -12.22
N ASP A 68 -12.32 -3.06 -13.33
CA ASP A 68 -11.11 -3.89 -13.39
C ASP A 68 -9.86 -3.09 -13.02
N ILE A 69 -9.73 -1.86 -13.54
CA ILE A 69 -8.61 -0.98 -13.20
C ILE A 69 -8.65 -0.61 -11.71
N ALA A 70 -9.83 -0.25 -11.18
CA ALA A 70 -9.97 0.06 -9.76
C ALA A 70 -9.61 -1.14 -8.88
N ALA A 71 -10.05 -2.36 -9.25
CA ALA A 71 -9.74 -3.60 -8.54
C ALA A 71 -8.25 -3.98 -8.61
N ALA A 72 -7.58 -3.73 -9.74
CA ALA A 72 -6.14 -3.91 -9.85
C ALA A 72 -5.38 -2.92 -8.96
N MET A 73 -5.77 -1.64 -9.00
CA MET A 73 -5.13 -0.58 -8.21
C MET A 73 -5.39 -0.75 -6.70
N SER A 74 -6.52 -1.33 -6.30
CA SER A 74 -6.85 -1.55 -4.89
C SER A 74 -5.86 -2.47 -4.18
N LYS A 75 -5.03 -3.23 -4.90
CA LYS A 75 -4.06 -4.17 -4.31
C LYS A 75 -2.72 -3.53 -3.96
N LEU A 76 -2.40 -2.37 -4.54
CA LEU A 76 -1.07 -1.79 -4.49
C LEU A 76 -0.74 -0.99 -3.21
N PRO A 77 -1.61 -0.11 -2.68
CA PRO A 77 -1.21 0.92 -1.71
C PRO A 77 -0.72 0.39 -0.35
N TRP A 78 -1.14 -0.82 0.05
CA TRP A 78 -1.08 -1.25 1.45
C TRP A 78 0.32 -1.54 1.97
N ALA A 79 1.22 -2.02 1.10
CA ALA A 79 2.64 -2.19 1.45
C ALA A 79 3.37 -0.85 1.65
N ALA A 80 2.77 0.26 1.26
CA ALA A 80 3.38 1.59 1.29
C ALA A 80 2.97 2.42 2.53
N PHE A 81 2.70 1.76 3.65
CA PHE A 81 2.52 2.35 4.98
C PHE A 81 3.62 1.92 5.97
N PRO A 82 4.92 2.03 5.63
CA PRO A 82 5.98 1.69 6.58
C PRO A 82 5.96 2.64 7.79
N GLU A 83 6.58 2.20 8.89
CA GLU A 83 6.83 3.05 10.06
C GLU A 83 7.57 4.33 9.65
N GLY A 84 7.22 5.46 10.28
CA GLY A 84 7.80 6.77 9.99
C GLY A 84 7.22 7.46 8.74
N SER A 85 6.35 6.80 7.97
CA SER A 85 5.64 7.44 6.85
C SER A 85 4.35 8.16 7.25
N ASP A 86 4.17 8.39 8.55
CA ASP A 86 3.16 9.27 9.18
C ASP A 86 3.54 10.75 9.13
N LYS A 87 4.79 11.05 8.76
CA LYS A 87 5.35 12.40 8.65
C LYS A 87 5.43 12.87 7.19
N GLY A 88 5.60 14.18 7.00
CA GLY A 88 5.72 14.81 5.67
C GLY A 88 4.37 15.04 4.99
N GLU A 89 4.38 15.05 3.65
CA GLU A 89 3.22 15.40 2.81
C GLU A 89 2.17 14.28 2.70
N THR A 90 1.59 13.91 3.85
CA THR A 90 0.61 12.83 3.98
C THR A 90 -0.63 13.22 4.77
N ARG A 91 -1.75 12.59 4.42
CA ARG A 91 -3.03 12.66 5.16
C ARG A 91 -3.28 11.40 6.00
N ALA A 92 -2.32 10.48 6.03
CA ALA A 92 -2.39 9.27 6.83
C ALA A 92 -2.36 9.64 8.31
N LYS A 93 -3.35 9.20 9.08
CA LYS A 93 -3.42 9.53 10.50
C LYS A 93 -2.54 8.58 11.33
N PRO A 94 -1.93 9.04 12.43
CA PRO A 94 -1.08 8.20 13.30
C PRO A 94 -1.77 6.92 13.80
N GLU A 95 -3.10 6.92 13.88
CA GLU A 95 -3.90 5.76 14.30
C GLU A 95 -3.69 4.53 13.41
N ILE A 96 -3.30 4.70 12.14
CA ILE A 96 -2.96 3.59 11.23
C ILE A 96 -1.82 2.73 11.81
N TRP A 97 -0.86 3.35 12.48
CA TRP A 97 0.27 2.65 13.10
C TRP A 97 -0.01 2.21 14.54
N LYS A 98 -0.89 2.93 15.25
CA LYS A 98 -1.33 2.52 16.61
C LYS A 98 -2.23 1.28 16.57
N ASP A 99 -3.03 1.14 15.52
CA ASP A 99 -3.96 0.02 15.33
C ASP A 99 -3.83 -0.55 13.90
N SER A 100 -2.63 -1.04 13.59
CA SER A 100 -2.33 -1.60 12.27
C SER A 100 -3.14 -2.85 11.94
N ALA A 101 -3.60 -3.59 12.95
CA ALA A 101 -4.48 -4.74 12.76
C ALA A 101 -5.83 -4.31 12.19
N LYS A 102 -6.47 -3.30 12.78
CA LYS A 102 -7.74 -2.75 12.27
C LYS A 102 -7.58 -2.12 10.88
N PHE A 103 -6.45 -1.45 10.63
CA PHE A 103 -6.17 -0.91 9.31
C PHE A 103 -6.02 -2.01 8.26
N LYS A 104 -5.30 -3.09 8.59
CA LYS A 104 -5.15 -4.26 7.73
C LYS A 104 -6.50 -4.94 7.48
N GLU A 105 -7.33 -5.12 8.49
CA GLU A 105 -8.68 -5.69 8.33
C GLU A 105 -9.53 -4.85 7.36
N ALA A 106 -9.50 -3.53 7.49
CA ALA A 106 -10.21 -2.64 6.58
C ALA A 106 -9.67 -2.72 5.15
N ALA A 107 -8.35 -2.85 4.98
CA ALA A 107 -7.72 -3.06 3.68
C ALA A 107 -8.15 -4.39 3.06
N ASP A 108 -8.02 -5.49 3.80
CA ASP A 108 -8.39 -6.83 3.34
C ASP A 108 -9.88 -6.88 2.95
N LYS A 109 -10.76 -6.26 3.76
CA LYS A 109 -12.20 -6.14 3.46
C LYS A 109 -12.50 -5.35 2.19
N MET A 110 -11.70 -4.33 1.87
CA MET A 110 -11.88 -3.56 0.64
C MET A 110 -11.35 -4.31 -0.59
N GLN A 111 -10.41 -5.26 -0.42
CA GLN A 111 -9.82 -6.04 -1.50
C GLN A 111 -10.63 -7.29 -1.87
N ALA A 112 -11.42 -7.80 -0.94
CA ALA A 112 -12.30 -8.96 -1.12
C ALA A 112 -13.53 -8.62 -1.96
#